data_AF-A0A1B9NZH0-F1
#
_entry.id   AF-A0A1B9NZH0-F1
#
_cell.length_a   1.000
_cell.length_b   1.000
_cell.length_c   1.000
_cell.angle_alpha   90.00
_cell.angle_beta   90.00
_cell.angle_gamma   90.00
#
_symmetry.space_group_name_H-M   'P 1'
#
loop_
_entity.id
_entity.type
_entity.pdbx_description
1 polymer ?
#
loop_
_entity_poly.entity_id
_entity_poly.type
_entity_poly.pdbx_seq_one_letter_code
_entity_poly.pdbx_strand_id
1 'polypeptide(L)'
;MTISKVFLRDILGLALVISTVLAALYILLDIVAVFAYLNHEEKIASIFFDESFYLLVFFIPPYFISKYINHLDMKTPQKNIG
;
A
#
# COMPACT_ATOMS: atom_id res chain seq x y z
N MET A 1 28.90 -1.02 -3.20
CA MET A 1 27.56 -0.43 -3.00
C MET A 1 26.82 -0.53 -4.34
N THR A 2 26.01 -1.57 -4.54
CA THR A 2 25.49 -1.93 -5.86
C THR A 2 24.24 -1.09 -6.17
N ILE A 3 24.30 -0.31 -7.25
CA ILE A 3 23.26 0.63 -7.75
C ILE A 3 21.84 0.03 -7.71
N SER A 4 21.72 -1.28 -7.93
CA SER A 4 20.48 -2.05 -7.82
C SER A 4 19.76 -1.90 -6.47
N LYS A 5 20.48 -1.82 -5.34
CA LYS A 5 19.85 -1.66 -4.01
C LYS A 5 19.23 -0.28 -3.82
N VAL A 6 19.84 0.76 -4.40
CA VAL A 6 19.33 2.14 -4.30
C VAL A 6 18.07 2.29 -5.15
N PHE A 7 18.10 1.78 -6.38
CA PHE A 7 16.94 1.79 -7.27
C PHE A 7 15.77 0.98 -6.72
N LEU A 8 16.05 -0.19 -6.12
CA LEU A 8 15.03 -0.99 -5.45
C LEU A 8 14.39 -0.20 -4.30
N ARG A 9 15.20 0.44 -3.45
CA ARG A 9 14.68 1.29 -2.36
C ARG A 9 13.76 2.40 -2.86
N ASP A 10 14.12 3.07 -3.95
CA ASP A 10 13.30 4.16 -4.50
C ASP A 10 11.98 3.63 -5.07
N ILE A 11 11.97 2.49 -5.78
CA ILE A 11 10.74 1.84 -6.24
C ILE A 11 9.86 1.40 -5.06
N LEU A 12 10.46 0.83 -4.01
CA LEU A 12 9.72 0.45 -2.81
C LEU A 12 9.11 1.68 -2.13
N GLY A 13 9.83 2.80 -2.05
CA GLY A 13 9.31 4.06 -1.53
C GLY A 13 8.14 4.60 -2.36
N LEU A 14 8.27 4.61 -3.70
CA LEU A 14 7.22 5.04 -4.61
C LEU A 14 5.97 4.15 -4.50
N ALA A 15 6.16 2.83 -4.43
CA ALA A 15 5.07 1.87 -4.24
C ALA A 15 4.33 2.08 -2.91
N LEU A 16 5.05 2.49 -1.85
CA LEU A 16 4.46 2.81 -0.56
C LEU A 16 3.58 4.07 -0.64
N VAL A 17 4.05 5.11 -1.34
CA VAL A 17 3.27 6.33 -1.57
C VAL A 17 2.00 6.01 -2.38
N ILE A 18 2.13 5.28 -3.48
CA ILE A 18 0.99 4.88 -4.33
C ILE A 18 -0.03 4.07 -3.51
N SER A 19 0.45 3.08 -2.76
CA SER A 19 -0.38 2.27 -1.85
C SER A 19 -1.13 3.12 -0.83
N THR A 20 -0.46 4.10 -0.21
CA THR A 20 -1.07 5.01 0.77
C THR A 20 -2.18 5.87 0.14
N VAL A 21 -1.95 6.40 -1.06
CA VAL A 21 -2.97 7.18 -1.79
C VAL A 21 -4.16 6.29 -2.15
N LEU A 22 -3.92 5.07 -2.63
CA LEU A 22 -4.99 4.13 -2.96
C LEU A 22 -5.78 3.69 -1.72
N ALA A 23 -5.11 3.49 -0.57
CA ALA A 23 -5.78 3.20 0.70
C ALA A 23 -6.66 4.37 1.16
N ALA A 24 -6.22 5.62 0.97
CA ALA A 24 -7.05 6.78 1.26
C ALA A 24 -8.27 6.86 0.32
N LEU A 25 -8.09 6.57 -0.98
CA LEU A 25 -9.19 6.49 -1.94
C LEU A 25 -10.18 5.37 -1.59
N TYR A 26 -9.70 4.21 -1.12
CA TYR A 26 -10.55 3.12 -0.65
C TYR A 26 -11.51 3.59 0.45
N ILE A 27 -10.98 4.25 1.48
CA ILE A 27 -11.79 4.78 2.59
C ILE A 27 -12.81 5.80 2.07
N LEU A 28 -12.41 6.63 1.12
CA LEU A 28 -13.28 7.64 0.53
C LEU A 28 -14.42 7.01 -0.28
N LEU A 29 -14.12 5.97 -1.09
CA LEU A 29 -15.13 5.18 -1.79
C LEU A 29 -16.09 4.48 -0.82
N ASP A 30 -15.58 3.92 0.28
CA ASP A 30 -16.39 3.22 1.29
C ASP A 30 -17.40 4.17 1.95
N ILE A 31 -16.97 5.40 2.30
CA ILE A 31 -17.85 6.44 2.83
C ILE A 31 -18.94 6.83 1.82
N VAL A 32 -18.56 6.99 0.54
CA VAL A 32 -19.52 7.32 -0.53
C VAL A 32 -20.49 6.16 -0.77
N ALA A 33 -20.04 4.91 -0.71
CA ALA A 33 -20.88 3.72 -0.85
C ALA A 33 -21.92 3.64 0.27
N VAL A 34 -21.51 3.88 1.52
CA VAL A 34 -22.42 3.96 2.68
C VAL A 34 -23.42 5.11 2.50
N PHE A 35 -22.97 6.28 2.04
CA PHE A 35 -23.86 7.41 1.78
C PHE A 35 -24.87 7.10 0.66
N ALA A 36 -24.45 6.46 -0.43
CA ALA A 36 -25.35 6.04 -1.51
C ALA A 36 -26.36 4.99 -1.04
N TYR A 37 -25.93 4.05 -0.19
CA TYR A 37 -26.80 3.06 0.42
C TYR A 37 -27.91 3.70 1.28
N LEU A 38 -27.55 4.72 2.08
CA LEU A 38 -28.52 5.50 2.86
C LEU A 38 -29.50 6.31 1.99
N ASN A 39 -29.08 6.72 0.80
CA ASN A 39 -29.95 7.42 -0.17
C ASN A 39 -30.81 6.46 -1.03
N HIS A 40 -30.81 5.16 -0.75
CA HIS A 40 -31.49 4.12 -1.54
C HIS A 40 -31.01 4.01 -2.99
N GLU A 41 -29.81 4.52 -3.31
CA GLU A 41 -29.16 4.38 -4.60
C GLU A 41 -28.37 3.06 -4.65
N GLU A 42 -29.09 1.94 -4.55
CA GLU A 42 -28.52 0.58 -4.39
C GLU A 42 -27.54 0.22 -5.52
N LYS A 43 -27.82 0.70 -6.73
CA LYS A 43 -27.00 0.45 -7.92
C LYS A 43 -25.65 1.14 -7.84
N ILE A 44 -25.62 2.35 -7.28
CA ILE A 44 -24.41 3.14 -7.12
C ILE A 44 -23.59 2.56 -5.96
N ALA A 45 -24.24 2.25 -4.83
CA ALA A 45 -23.60 1.64 -3.68
C ALA A 45 -22.88 0.32 -4.02
N SER A 46 -23.52 -0.54 -4.82
CA SER A 46 -22.92 -1.81 -5.24
C SER A 46 -21.66 -1.64 -6.11
N ILE A 47 -21.65 -0.65 -7.02
CA ILE A 47 -20.49 -0.40 -7.89
C ILE A 47 -19.31 0.12 -7.05
N PHE A 48 -19.57 1.06 -6.14
CA PHE A 48 -18.52 1.60 -5.28
C PHE A 48 -17.93 0.54 -4.33
N PHE A 49 -18.74 -0.40 -3.83
CA PHE A 49 -18.25 -1.52 -3.02
C PHE A 49 -17.40 -2.52 -3.81
N ASP A 50 -17.76 -2.79 -5.07
CA ASP A 50 -17.02 -3.75 -5.90
C ASP A 50 -15.67 -3.14 -6.34
N GLU A 51 -15.64 -1.85 -6.67
CA GLU A 51 -14.41 -1.12 -6.99
C GLU A 51 -13.49 -0.95 -5.77
N SER A 52 -14.05 -0.74 -4.58
CA SER A 52 -13.25 -0.63 -3.36
C SER A 52 -12.50 -1.94 -3.04
N PHE A 53 -13.08 -3.09 -3.37
CA PHE A 53 -12.42 -4.39 -3.17
C PHE A 53 -11.11 -4.54 -3.97
N TYR A 54 -11.01 -3.92 -5.15
CA TYR A 54 -9.76 -3.93 -5.92
C TYR A 54 -8.64 -3.09 -5.27
N LEU A 55 -9.02 -2.03 -4.54
CA LEU A 55 -8.06 -1.18 -3.83
C LEU A 55 -7.44 -1.89 -2.61
N LEU A 56 -8.10 -2.91 -2.06
CA LEU A 56 -7.58 -3.73 -0.95
C LEU A 56 -6.30 -4.50 -1.31
N VAL A 57 -6.14 -4.92 -2.57
CA VAL A 57 -4.91 -5.57 -3.06
C VAL A 57 -3.68 -4.67 -2.92
N PHE A 58 -3.88 -3.35 -2.92
CA PHE A 58 -2.79 -2.39 -2.75
C PHE A 58 -2.31 -2.22 -1.30
N PHE A 59 -2.87 -2.94 -0.31
CA PHE A 59 -2.30 -3.05 1.03
C PHE A 59 -1.16 -4.07 1.16
N ILE A 60 -0.98 -4.95 0.17
CA ILE A 60 0.08 -5.98 0.16
C ILE A 60 1.51 -5.38 0.05
N PRO A 61 1.77 -4.40 -0.84
CA PRO A 61 3.09 -3.79 -0.99
C PRO A 61 3.72 -3.23 0.30
N PRO A 62 3.04 -2.40 1.12
CA PRO A 62 3.65 -1.79 2.30
C PRO A 62 4.11 -2.81 3.35
N TYR A 63 3.38 -3.93 3.50
CA TYR A 63 3.76 -5.00 4.43
C TYR A 63 5.04 -5.73 3.98
N PHE A 64 5.17 -6.00 2.68
CA PHE A 64 6.39 -6.60 2.12
C PHE A 64 7.58 -5.66 2.15
N ILE A 65 7.37 -4.35 1.94
CA ILE A 65 8.43 -3.33 1.98
C ILE A 65 9.05 -3.24 3.38
N SER A 66 8.22 -3.16 4.43
CA SER A 66 8.69 -3.13 5.82
C SER A 66 9.53 -4.37 6.17
N LYS A 67 9.08 -5.55 5.74
CA LYS A 67 9.81 -6.80 5.93
C LYS A 67 11.14 -6.82 5.16
N TYR A 68 11.18 -6.27 3.95
CA TYR A 68 12.40 -6.22 3.12
C TYR A 68 13.45 -5.25 3.66
N ILE A 69 13.03 -4.10 4.21
CA ILE A 69 13.93 -3.13 4.85
C ILE A 69 14.58 -3.77 6.09
N ASN A 70 13.78 -4.40 6.97
CA ASN A 70 14.32 -5.10 8.15
C ASN A 70 15.28 -6.23 7.78
N HIS A 71 15.01 -6.94 6.67
CA HIS A 71 15.87 -8.05 6.22
C HIS A 71 17.19 -7.57 5.59
N LEU A 72 17.22 -6.37 5.01
CA LEU A 72 18.45 -5.75 4.50
C LEU A 72 19.37 -5.30 5.63
N ASP A 73 18.81 -4.80 6.74
CA ASP A 73 19.57 -4.31 7.88
C ASP A 73 20.26 -5.46 8.65
N MET A 74 19.58 -6.62 8.77
CA MET A 74 20.12 -7.81 9.43
C MET A 74 21.27 -8.50 8.67
N LYS A 75 21.46 -8.24 7.37
CA LYS A 75 22.55 -8.84 6.57
C LYS A 75 23.81 -7.99 6.50
N THR A 76 23.87 -6.86 7.21
CA THR A 76 25.13 -6.12 7.40
C THR A 76 25.81 -6.70 8.64
N PRO A 77 26.82 -7.58 8.53
CA PRO A 77 27.59 -7.94 9.70
C PRO A 77 28.22 -6.65 10.22
N GLN A 78 27.94 -6.33 11.47
CA GLN A 78 28.75 -5.45 12.30
C GLN A 78 30.20 -5.88 12.08
N LYS A 79 30.92 -5.12 11.25
CA LYS A 79 32.37 -5.21 11.17
C LYS A 79 32.86 -4.63 12.50
N ASN A 80 32.98 -5.53 13.46
CA ASN A 80 33.68 -5.34 14.72
C ASN A 80 35.10 -4.90 14.35
N ILE A 81 35.41 -3.62 14.55
CA ILE A 81 36.78 -3.10 14.50
C ILE A 81 37.12 -2.89 15.97
N GLY A 82 37.87 -3.85 16.52
CA GLY A 82 38.48 -3.74 17.85
C GLY A 82 39.63 -2.75 17.88
#